data_AF-A0A7R9W276-F1
#
_entry.id   AF-A0A7R9W276-F1
#
_cell.length_a   1.000
_cell.length_b   1.000
_cell.length_c   1.000
_cell.angle_alpha   90.00
_cell.angle_beta   90.00
_cell.angle_gamma   90.00
#
_symmetry.space_group_name_H-M   'P 1'
#
loop_
_entity.id
_entity.type
_entity.pdbx_description
1 polymer ?
#
loop_
_entity_poly.entity_id
_entity_poly.type
_entity_poly.pdbx_seq_one_letter_code
_entity_poly.pdbx_strand_id
1 'polypeptide(L)'
;MATFSLQSILSTVGALLVMHSTYSCLHYRSILLSAGDVPPGFSTTKPPSDVVIEVLVGFALCLIGQLACGPFLEVRASTRGREVAAPPYRTRDFDIYNNRGKALAKARKGKMT
;
A
#
# COMPACT_ATOMS: atom_id res chain seq x y z
N MET A 1 -13.04 16.61 0.18
CA MET A 1 -12.28 16.47 1.44
C MET A 1 -11.37 15.25 1.27
N ALA A 2 -10.05 15.41 1.36
CA ALA A 2 -9.13 14.29 1.21
C ALA A 2 -9.23 13.41 2.46
N THR A 3 -9.68 12.16 2.30
CA THR A 3 -9.60 11.15 3.35
C THR A 3 -8.17 10.62 3.39
N PHE A 4 -7.36 11.14 4.31
CA PHE A 4 -6.00 10.64 4.51
C PHE A 4 -6.07 9.23 5.11
N SER A 5 -5.50 8.24 4.42
CA SER A 5 -5.31 6.90 5.01
C SER A 5 -4.27 6.99 6.13
N LEU A 6 -4.38 6.11 7.13
CA LEU A 6 -3.42 6.03 8.23
C LEU A 6 -1.97 5.84 7.71
N GLN A 7 -1.80 5.03 6.66
CA GLN A 7 -0.53 4.87 5.95
C GLN A 7 0.03 6.21 5.46
N SER A 8 -0.79 7.03 4.82
CA SER A 8 -0.36 8.34 4.30
C SER A 8 0.00 9.31 5.43
N ILE A 9 -0.73 9.26 6.55
CA ILE A 9 -0.44 10.10 7.72
C ILE A 9 0.91 9.71 8.33
N LEU A 10 1.10 8.42 8.63
CA LEU A 10 2.34 7.90 9.22
C LEU A 10 3.56 8.18 8.34
N SER A 11 3.42 7.96 7.03
CA SER A 11 4.49 8.22 6.06
C SER A 11 4.81 9.71 5.95
N THR A 12 3.79 10.58 5.93
CA THR A 12 4.00 12.04 5.86
C THR A 12 4.67 12.57 7.12
N VAL A 13 4.18 12.17 8.30
CA VAL A 13 4.76 12.59 9.59
C VAL A 13 6.19 12.08 9.73
N GLY A 14 6.45 10.82 9.38
CA GLY A 14 7.81 10.27 9.38
C GLY A 14 8.76 11.03 8.45
N ALA A 15 8.31 11.37 7.23
CA ALA A 15 9.11 12.14 6.29
C ALA A 15 9.40 13.56 6.79
N LEU A 16 8.42 14.22 7.41
CA LEU A 16 8.61 15.54 8.02
C LEU A 16 9.62 15.50 9.18
N LEU A 17 9.56 14.47 10.02
CA LEU A 17 10.55 14.27 11.10
C LEU A 17 11.96 14.04 10.57
N VAL A 18 12.11 13.26 9.49
CA VAL A 18 13.43 13.06 8.86
C VAL A 18 13.96 14.35 8.25
N MET A 19 13.10 15.16 7.62
CA MET A 19 13.52 16.48 7.13
C MET A 19 13.90 17.43 8.27
N HIS A 20 13.11 17.44 9.35
CA HIS A 20 13.38 18.26 10.52
C HIS A 20 14.72 17.90 11.17
N SER A 21 14.97 16.61 11.42
CA SER A 21 16.25 16.14 11.97
C SER A 21 17.45 16.46 11.07
N THR A 22 17.27 16.38 9.74
CA THR A 22 18.31 16.80 8.78
C THR A 22 18.62 18.28 8.91
N TYR A 23 17.59 19.13 8.99
CA TYR A 23 17.75 20.57 9.21
C TYR A 23 18.43 20.86 10.55
N SER A 24 17.98 20.24 11.64
CA SER A 24 18.57 20.38 12.98
C SER A 24 20.05 19.98 13.01
N CYS A 25 20.41 18.90 12.31
CA CYS A 25 21.80 18.45 12.19
C CYS A 25 22.68 19.48 11.45
N LEU A 26 22.17 20.03 10.33
CA LEU A 26 22.88 21.05 9.56
C LEU A 26 23.00 22.35 10.34
N HIS A 27 21.95 22.77 11.03
CA HIS A 27 21.94 23.96 11.85
C HIS A 27 22.93 23.85 13.01
N TYR A 28 22.91 22.74 13.76
CA TYR A 28 23.89 22.46 14.81
C TYR A 28 25.33 22.51 14.28
N ARG A 29 25.59 21.88 13.13
CA ARG A 29 26.91 21.92 12.49
C ARG A 29 27.31 23.34 12.09
N SER A 30 26.38 24.14 11.57
CA SER A 30 26.65 25.54 11.19
C SER A 30 27.06 26.40 12.39
N ILE A 31 26.43 26.19 13.55
CA ILE A 31 26.78 26.88 14.80
C ILE A 31 28.18 26.47 15.26
N LEU A 32 28.49 25.17 15.27
CA LEU A 32 29.82 24.68 15.67
C LEU A 32 30.93 25.20 14.76
N LEU A 33 30.69 25.28 13.45
CA LEU A 33 31.67 25.84 12.51
C LEU A 33 31.86 27.34 12.70
N SER A 34 30.81 28.05 13.12
CA SER A 34 30.86 29.50 13.37
C SER A 34 31.50 29.86 14.71
N ALA A 35 31.51 28.94 15.68
CA ALA A 35 32.02 29.17 17.03
C ALA A 35 33.56 29.26 17.12
N GLY A 36 34.30 28.87 16.08
CA GLY A 36 35.77 28.96 16.02
C GLY A 36 36.49 27.89 16.86
N ASP A 37 36.11 27.75 18.13
CA ASP A 37 36.55 26.67 19.04
C ASP A 37 35.38 25.74 19.37
N VAL A 38 35.63 24.42 19.29
CA VAL A 38 34.63 23.41 19.64
C VAL A 38 34.61 23.26 21.16
N PRO A 39 33.46 23.48 21.84
CA PRO A 39 33.41 23.37 23.28
C PRO A 39 33.75 21.94 23.75
N PRO A 40 34.37 21.79 24.94
CA PRO A 40 34.75 20.48 25.46
C PRO A 40 33.52 19.58 25.59
N GLY A 41 33.57 18.39 24.99
CA GLY A 41 32.48 17.43 24.95
C GLY A 41 31.61 17.46 23.69
N PHE A 42 31.75 18.49 22.84
CA PHE A 42 31.09 18.55 21.54
C PHE A 42 32.06 18.12 20.43
N SER A 43 31.53 17.54 19.36
CA SER A 43 32.31 17.08 18.22
C SER A 43 31.62 17.50 16.93
N THR A 44 32.39 18.05 15.99
CA THR A 44 31.91 18.40 14.65
C THR A 44 31.57 17.18 13.80
N THR A 45 32.09 16.00 14.17
CA THR A 45 31.87 14.73 13.46
C THR A 45 30.67 13.96 14.01
N LYS A 46 30.25 14.22 15.25
CA LYS A 46 29.17 13.47 15.90
C LYS A 46 27.91 14.34 15.98
N PRO A 47 26.76 13.88 15.44
CA PRO A 47 25.51 14.58 15.61
C PRO A 47 25.04 14.52 17.08
N PRO A 48 24.21 15.49 17.54
CA PRO A 48 23.57 15.42 18.84
C PRO A 48 22.74 14.14 18.99
N SER A 49 22.70 13.57 20.18
CA SER A 49 21.94 12.34 20.45
C SER A 49 20.45 12.50 20.17
N ASP A 50 19.91 13.69 20.38
CA ASP A 50 18.51 14.03 20.11
C ASP A 50 18.15 13.86 18.63
N VAL A 51 18.99 14.38 17.73
CA VAL A 51 18.84 14.22 16.27
C VAL A 51 18.87 12.75 15.87
N VAL A 52 19.74 11.95 16.50
CA VAL A 52 19.82 10.51 16.22
C VAL A 52 18.51 9.81 16.60
N ILE A 53 17.95 10.13 17.76
CA ILE A 53 16.66 9.58 18.21
C ILE A 53 15.54 10.02 17.27
N GLU A 54 15.52 11.29 16.86
CA GLU A 54 14.52 11.84 15.95
C GLU A 54 14.54 11.15 14.57
N VAL A 55 15.72 10.91 14.00
CA VAL A 55 15.88 10.14 12.76
C VAL A 55 15.35 8.72 12.91
N LEU A 56 15.66 8.03 14.02
CA LEU A 56 15.19 6.66 14.27
C LEU A 56 13.67 6.60 14.38
N VAL A 57 13.07 7.56 15.09
CA VAL A 57 11.61 7.67 15.21
C VAL A 57 10.98 7.98 13.84
N GLY A 58 11.52 8.95 13.09
CA GLY A 58 11.06 9.28 11.75
C GLY A 58 11.14 8.10 10.78
N PHE A 59 12.26 7.36 10.80
CA PHE A 59 12.44 6.14 10.02
C PHE A 59 11.43 5.05 10.40
N ALA A 60 11.23 4.80 11.70
CA ALA A 60 10.27 3.81 12.16
C ALA A 60 8.84 4.15 11.73
N LEU A 61 8.43 5.42 11.78
CA LEU A 61 7.13 5.87 11.30
C LEU A 61 6.95 5.65 9.80
N CYS A 62 7.96 5.98 9.00
CA CYS A 62 7.97 5.70 7.57
C CYS A 62 7.84 4.19 7.30
N LEU A 63 8.62 3.36 8.00
CA LEU A 63 8.61 1.92 7.84
C LEU A 63 7.24 1.32 8.20
N ILE A 64 6.65 1.73 9.33
CA ILE A 64 5.31 1.29 9.74
C ILE A 64 4.26 1.75 8.73
N GLY A 65 4.36 2.98 8.24
CA GLY A 65 3.48 3.50 7.19
C GLY A 65 3.52 2.62 5.93
N GLN A 66 4.70 2.22 5.48
CA GLN A 66 4.86 1.32 4.32
C GLN A 66 4.40 -0.11 4.61
N LEU A 67 4.65 -0.64 5.81
CA LEU A 67 4.20 -1.98 6.20
C LEU A 67 2.68 -2.06 6.40
N ALA A 68 2.00 -0.95 6.64
CA ALA A 68 0.55 -0.87 6.72
C ALA A 68 -0.17 -1.01 5.36
N CYS A 69 0.45 -1.68 4.39
CA CYS A 69 -0.10 -1.98 3.06
C CYS A 69 -1.16 -3.10 3.14
N GLY A 70 -2.27 -2.82 3.81
CA GLY A 70 -3.49 -3.64 3.76
C GLY A 70 -3.33 -5.11 4.19
N PRO A 71 -4.42 -5.88 4.17
CA PRO A 71 -4.37 -7.31 4.42
C PRO A 71 -3.75 -8.05 3.23
N PHE A 72 -2.98 -9.10 3.51
CA PHE A 72 -2.56 -10.04 2.48
C PHE A 72 -3.78 -10.78 1.91
N LEU A 73 -3.82 -10.92 0.58
CA LEU A 73 -4.82 -11.74 -0.10
C LEU A 73 -4.43 -13.22 0.04
N GLU A 74 -5.29 -14.01 0.68
CA GLU A 74 -5.10 -15.47 0.74
C GLU A 74 -5.26 -16.07 -0.67
N VAL A 75 -4.20 -16.69 -1.20
CA VAL A 75 -4.27 -17.48 -2.43
C VAL A 75 -4.68 -18.90 -2.05
N ARG A 76 -5.98 -19.19 -2.13
CA ARG A 76 -6.50 -20.56 -1.97
C ARG A 76 -6.80 -21.19 -3.33
N ALA A 77 -6.15 -22.30 -3.62
CA ALA A 77 -6.37 -23.08 -4.85
C ALA A 77 -7.79 -23.67 -4.98
N SER A 78 -8.53 -23.79 -3.87
CA SER A 78 -9.88 -24.34 -3.85
C SER A 78 -10.71 -23.62 -2.79
N THR A 79 -11.41 -22.55 -3.19
CA THR A 79 -12.44 -21.96 -2.35
C THR A 79 -13.70 -21.77 -3.19
N ARG A 80 -14.85 -22.12 -2.62
CA ARG A 80 -16.21 -21.89 -3.18
C ARG A 80 -16.53 -20.41 -3.49
N GLY A 81 -15.63 -19.49 -3.17
CA GLY A 81 -15.81 -18.05 -3.33
C GLY A 81 -15.22 -17.57 -4.66
N ARG A 82 -16.11 -17.27 -5.62
CA ARG A 82 -15.85 -16.57 -6.89
C ARG A 82 -14.77 -17.21 -7.75
N GLU A 83 -15.19 -18.17 -8.57
CA GLU A 83 -14.39 -18.73 -9.66
C GLU A 83 -13.82 -17.60 -10.55
N VAL A 84 -12.49 -17.55 -10.71
CA VAL A 84 -11.76 -16.58 -11.55
C VAL A 84 -12.18 -16.71 -13.02
N ALA A 85 -12.49 -17.94 -13.44
CA ALA A 85 -13.09 -18.25 -14.73
C ALA A 85 -14.30 -19.14 -14.49
N ALA A 86 -15.43 -18.80 -15.13
CA ALA A 86 -16.60 -19.66 -15.08
C ALA A 86 -16.22 -21.06 -15.59
N PRO A 87 -16.60 -22.14 -14.90
CA PRO A 87 -16.24 -23.49 -15.29
C PRO A 87 -16.89 -23.82 -16.64
N PRO A 88 -16.36 -24.79 -17.40
CA PRO A 88 -16.76 -25.01 -18.80
C PRO A 88 -18.25 -25.26 -19.03
N TYR A 89 -18.97 -25.71 -18.00
CA TYR A 89 -20.42 -25.94 -18.04
C TYR A 89 -21.28 -24.68 -17.78
N ARG A 90 -20.66 -23.57 -17.37
CA ARG A 90 -21.30 -22.28 -17.06
C ARG A 90 -20.97 -21.20 -18.10
N THR A 91 -19.95 -21.44 -18.91
CA THR A 91 -19.64 -20.64 -20.09
C THR A 91 -20.58 -21.00 -21.25
N ARG A 92 -21.10 -19.99 -21.95
CA ARG A 92 -21.94 -20.19 -23.16
C ARG A 92 -21.14 -20.57 -24.41
N ASP A 93 -19.82 -20.68 -24.28
CA ASP A 93 -18.89 -21.00 -25.36
C ASP A 93 -19.17 -22.37 -26.00
N PHE A 94 -19.84 -23.27 -25.26
CA PHE A 94 -20.24 -24.60 -25.71
C PHE A 94 -21.76 -24.84 -25.66
N ASP A 95 -22.59 -23.79 -25.75
CA ASP A 95 -24.05 -23.96 -25.79
C ASP A 95 -24.46 -24.83 -27.00
N ILE A 96 -24.97 -26.04 -26.72
CA ILE A 96 -25.50 -26.94 -27.75
C ILE A 96 -26.93 -26.51 -28.08
N TYR A 97 -27.08 -25.67 -29.11
CA TYR A 97 -28.38 -25.17 -29.57
C TYR A 97 -29.22 -26.22 -30.32
N ASN A 98 -28.67 -27.40 -30.62
CA ASN A 98 -29.39 -28.48 -31.29
C ASN A 98 -29.90 -29.51 -30.28
N ASN A 99 -30.92 -29.13 -29.50
CA ASN A 99 -31.54 -30.00 -28.49
C ASN A 99 -33.04 -30.21 -28.76
N ARG A 100 -33.64 -31.18 -28.07
CA ARG A 100 -35.09 -31.49 -28.17
C ARG A 100 -35.96 -30.28 -27.79
N GLY A 101 -35.45 -29.37 -26.95
CA GLY A 101 -36.11 -28.11 -26.60
C GLY A 101 -36.30 -27.17 -27.80
N LYS A 102 -35.36 -27.14 -28.76
CA LYS A 102 -35.51 -26.41 -30.02
C LYS A 102 -36.64 -26.99 -30.88
N ALA A 103 -36.77 -28.31 -30.94
CA ALA A 103 -37.87 -28.97 -31.64
C ALA A 103 -39.23 -28.67 -31.00
N LEU A 104 -39.32 -28.72 -29.67
CA LEU A 104 -40.52 -28.36 -28.90
C LEU A 104 -40.90 -26.89 -29.07
N ALA A 105 -39.94 -25.97 -29.00
CA ALA A 105 -40.18 -24.54 -29.21
C ALA A 105 -40.69 -24.26 -30.64
N LYS A 106 -40.12 -24.93 -31.65
CA LYS A 106 -40.56 -24.83 -33.04
C LYS A 106 -41.99 -25.36 -33.21
N ALA A 107 -42.31 -26.51 -32.60
CA ALA A 107 -43.66 -27.06 -32.62
C ALA A 107 -44.68 -26.15 -31.92
N ARG A 108 -44.29 -25.52 -30.80
CA ARG A 108 -45.16 -24.56 -30.09
C ARG A 108 -45.43 -23.30 -30.91
N LYS A 109 -44.44 -22.80 -31.65
CA LYS A 109 -44.58 -21.63 -32.52
C LYS A 109 -45.48 -21.92 -33.73
N GLY A 110 -45.37 -23.11 -34.32
CA GLY A 110 -46.22 -23.54 -35.44
C GLY A 110 -47.67 -23.87 -35.09
N LYS A 111 -48.03 -23.95 -33.79
CA LYS A 111 -49.41 -24.11 -33.32
C LYS A 111 -50.15 -22.77 -33.11
N MET A 112 -49.44 -21.65 -33.21
CA MET A 112 -49.93 -20.31 -32.88
C MET A 112 -50.11 -19.42 -34.13
N THR A 113 -49.85 -19.99 -35.31
CA THR A 113 -50.18 -19.47 -36.65
C THR A 113 -51.25 -20.35 -37.25
#